data_AF-M0I9L7-F1
#
_entry.id   AF-M0I9L7-F1
#
_cell.length_a   1.000
_cell.length_b   1.000
_cell.length_c   1.000
_cell.angle_alpha   90.00
_cell.angle_beta   90.00
_cell.angle_gamma   90.00
#
_symmetry.space_group_name_H-M   'P 1'
#
loop_
_entity.id
_entity.type
_entity.pdbx_description
1 polymer ?
#
loop_
_entity_poly.entity_id
_entity_poly.type
_entity_poly.pdbx_seq_one_letter_code
_entity_poly.pdbx_strand_id
1 'polypeptide(L)' 'MTTNDSAASGWALRNCPDGPSREFGPCVADDGVVVQERAGETTVVAVLVDVRIATPRSRTDLTVAARPN' A
#
# COMPACT_ATOMS: atom_id res chain seq x y z
N MET A 1 -2.51 15.33 -1.18
CA MET A 1 -2.12 13.91 -1.10
C MET A 1 -3.17 13.14 -1.86
N THR A 2 -2.76 12.23 -2.73
CA THR A 2 -3.66 11.40 -3.54
C THR A 2 -3.25 9.95 -3.36
N THR A 3 -4.20 9.02 -3.38
CA THR A 3 -3.92 7.58 -3.39
C THR A 3 -3.21 7.17 -4.67
N ASN A 4 -2.36 6.14 -4.59
CA ASN A 4 -1.62 5.63 -5.73
C ASN A 4 -1.81 4.12 -5.88
N ASP A 5 -2.77 3.75 -6.72
CA ASP A 5 -3.17 2.36 -6.95
C ASP A 5 -2.08 1.52 -7.62
N SER A 6 -1.32 2.10 -8.55
CA SER A 6 -0.20 1.43 -9.21
C SER A 6 0.93 1.09 -8.21
N ALA A 7 1.21 2.02 -7.28
CA ALA A 7 2.16 1.80 -6.21
C ALA A 7 1.64 0.76 -5.20
N ALA A 8 0.35 0.78 -4.89
CA ALA A 8 -0.28 -0.21 -4.00
C ALA A 8 -0.20 -1.62 -4.57
N SER A 9 -0.56 -1.78 -5.84
CA SER A 9 -0.43 -3.05 -6.56
C SER A 9 1.02 -3.55 -6.57
N GLY A 10 1.97 -2.67 -6.91
CA GLY A 10 3.39 -3.01 -6.89
C GLY A 10 3.91 -3.34 -5.49
N TRP A 11 3.41 -2.67 -4.46
CA TRP A 11 3.76 -2.95 -3.08
C TRP A 11 3.22 -4.31 -2.64
N ALA A 12 1.96 -4.63 -2.94
CA ALA A 12 1.32 -5.90 -2.61
C ALA A 12 2.10 -7.08 -3.19
N LEU A 13 2.45 -7.00 -4.49
CA LEU A 13 3.24 -8.03 -5.18
C LEU A 13 4.63 -8.28 -4.55
N ARG A 14 5.25 -7.25 -3.95
CA ARG A 14 6.59 -7.37 -3.37
C ARG A 14 6.60 -7.76 -1.90
N ASN A 15 5.54 -7.44 -1.16
CA ASN A 15 5.51 -7.55 0.30
C ASN A 15 4.60 -8.66 0.81
N CYS A 16 3.78 -9.26 -0.06
CA CYS A 16 2.84 -10.30 0.34
C CYS A 16 3.29 -11.67 -0.18
N PRO A 17 3.36 -12.69 0.68
CA PRO A 17 3.70 -14.04 0.27
C PRO A 17 2.62 -14.64 -0.64
N ASP A 18 3.06 -15.25 -1.75
CA ASP A 18 2.21 -16.03 -2.64
C ASP A 18 2.34 -17.54 -2.37
N GLY A 19 1.41 -18.31 -2.93
CA GLY A 19 1.44 -19.77 -2.89
C GLY A 19 0.64 -20.42 -1.77
N PRO A 20 0.60 -21.77 -1.74
CA PRO A 20 -0.28 -22.55 -0.86
C PRO A 20 0.14 -22.53 0.61
N SER A 21 1.37 -22.12 0.92
CA SER A 21 1.94 -22.10 2.27
C SER A 21 1.72 -20.78 3.03
N ARG A 22 0.86 -19.88 2.51
CA ARG A 22 0.62 -18.57 3.14
C ARG A 22 -0.25 -18.71 4.39
N GLU A 23 0.11 -17.94 5.41
CA GLU A 23 -0.63 -17.89 6.69
C GLU A 23 -1.93 -17.10 6.59
N PHE A 24 -1.98 -16.12 5.67
CA PHE A 24 -3.11 -15.20 5.49
C PHE A 24 -3.63 -15.23 4.05
N GLY A 25 -4.77 -14.57 3.82
CA GLY A 25 -5.29 -14.34 2.47
C GLY A 25 -4.32 -13.55 1.58
N PRO A 26 -4.57 -13.50 0.26
CA PRO A 26 -3.79 -12.67 -0.64
C PRO A 26 -3.94 -11.19 -0.27
N CYS A 27 -2.92 -10.41 -0.57
CA CYS A 27 -3.07 -8.95 -0.53
C CYS A 27 -3.83 -8.48 -1.77
N VAL A 28 -4.75 -7.55 -1.55
CA VAL A 28 -5.51 -6.87 -2.60
C VAL A 28 -5.22 -5.39 -2.50
N ALA A 29 -4.86 -4.77 -3.63
CA ALA A 29 -4.78 -3.33 -3.75
C ALA A 29 -6.11 -2.80 -4.28
N ASP A 30 -6.67 -1.80 -3.61
CA ASP A 30 -7.91 -1.12 -3.98
C ASP A 30 -7.77 0.37 -3.65
N ASP A 31 -7.87 1.23 -4.67
CA ASP A 31 -7.74 2.69 -4.58
C ASP A 31 -6.52 3.15 -3.73
N GLY A 32 -5.35 2.54 -3.99
CA GLY A 32 -4.12 2.85 -3.27
C GLY A 32 -4.02 2.30 -1.85
N VAL A 33 -5.03 1.58 -1.36
CA VAL A 33 -5.01 0.86 -0.07
C VAL A 33 -4.71 -0.61 -0.32
N VAL A 34 -3.81 -1.20 0.46
CA VAL A 34 -3.55 -2.64 0.44
C VAL A 34 -4.20 -3.27 1.65
N VAL A 35 -5.10 -4.21 1.39
CA VAL A 35 -5.80 -5.01 2.40
C VAL A 35 -5.41 -6.47 2.29
N GLN A 36 -5.58 -7.19 3.40
CA GLN A 36 -5.37 -8.62 3.48
C GLN A 36 -6.44 -9.22 4.39
N GLU A 37 -7.00 -10.36 3.97
CA GLU A 37 -7.90 -11.13 4.82
C GLU A 37 -7.10 -11.92 5.86
N ARG A 38 -7.44 -11.75 7.14
CA ARG A 38 -6.83 -12.42 8.30
C ARG A 38 -7.95 -12.94 9.20
N ALA A 39 -8.03 -14.26 9.35
CA ALA A 39 -9.01 -14.91 10.21
C ALA A 39 -10.48 -14.47 9.95
N GLY A 40 -10.85 -14.24 8.68
CA GLY A 40 -12.19 -13.77 8.29
C GLY A 40 -12.37 -12.26 8.33
N GLU A 41 -11.34 -11.50 8.71
CA GLU A 41 -11.40 -10.03 8.83
C GLU A 41 -10.53 -9.35 7.77
N THR A 42 -11.05 -8.28 7.17
CA THR A 42 -10.28 -7.44 6.25
C THR A 42 -9.37 -6.50 7.03
N THR A 43 -8.06 -6.72 6.95
CA THR A 43 -7.04 -5.93 7.64
C THR A 43 -6.31 -5.04 6.64
N VAL A 44 -6.21 -3.75 6.92
CA VAL A 44 -5.33 -2.84 6.15
C VAL A 44 -3.87 -3.14 6.50
N VAL A 45 -3.03 -3.36 5.51
CA VAL A 45 -1.59 -3.65 5.71
C VAL A 45 -0.68 -2.56 5.17
N ALA A 46 -1.16 -1.76 4.20
CA ALA A 46 -0.47 -0.56 3.74
C ALA A 46 -1.44 0.44 3.07
N VAL A 47 -1.04 1.70 3.02
CA VAL A 47 -1.68 2.74 2.20
C VAL A 47 -0.59 3.46 1.41
N LEU A 48 -0.77 3.56 0.09
CA LEU A 48 0.18 4.15 -0.84
C LEU A 48 -0.37 5.47 -1.35
N VAL A 49 0.41 6.54 -1.16
CA VAL A 49 -0.01 7.89 -1.49
C VAL A 49 1.10 8.70 -2.12
N ASP A 50 0.72 9.57 -3.05
CA ASP A 50 1.60 10.58 -3.59
C ASP A 50 1.52 11.84 -2.74
N VAL A 51 2.69 12.27 -2.29
CA VAL A 51 2.91 13.44 -1.46
C VAL A 51 3.72 14.45 -2.27
N ARG A 52 3.17 15.67 -2.34
CA ARG A 52 3.85 16.82 -2.90
C ARG A 52 4.30 17.73 -1.76
N ILE A 53 5.60 17.95 -1.69
CA ILE A 53 6.22 18.89 -0.76
C ILE A 53 6.66 20.11 -1.57
N ALA A 54 6.07 21.25 -1.27
CA ALA A 54 6.43 22.53 -1.90
C ALA A 54 7.07 23.45 -0.85
N THR A 55 8.24 23.99 -1.18
CA THR A 55 8.90 25.07 -0.46
C THR A 55 9.04 26.27 -1.40
N PRO A 56 9.37 27.47 -0.89
CA PRO A 56 9.56 28.64 -1.77
C PRO A 56 10.60 28.45 -2.88
N ARG A 57 11.56 27.52 -2.71
CA ARG A 57 12.66 27.30 -3.66
C ARG A 57 12.66 25.95 -4.33
N SER A 58 11.81 25.01 -3.89
CA SER A 58 11.84 23.64 -4.39
C SER A 58 10.46 23.00 -4.36
N ARG A 59 10.31 22.00 -5.22
CA ARG A 59 9.17 21.11 -5.22
C ARG A 59 9.68 19.68 -5.35
N THR A 60 9.17 18.82 -4.49
CA THR A 60 9.48 17.40 -4.47
C THR A 60 8.17 16.62 -4.50
N ASP A 61 8.06 15.70 -5.44
CA ASP A 61 6.95 14.75 -5.54
C ASP A 61 7.52 13.36 -5.17
N LEU A 62 6.88 12.65 -4.23
CA LEU A 62 7.30 11.32 -3.80
C LEU A 62 6.09 10.43 -3.46
N THR A 63 6.27 9.12 -3.56
CA THR A 63 5.26 8.13 -3.13
C THR A 63 5.66 7.52 -1.79
N VAL A 64 4.73 7.48 -0.85
CA VAL A 64 4.94 6.99 0.52
C VAL A 64 4.08 5.77 0.78
N ALA A 65 4.65 4.76 1.44
CA ALA A 65 3.92 3.62 1.99
C ALA A 65 3.75 3.78 3.50
N ALA A 66 2.54 4.10 3.94
CA ALA A 66 2.17 4.09 5.35
C ALA A 66 1.71 2.68 5.75
N ARG A 67 2.18 2.18 6.88
CA ARG A 67 1.78 0.89 7.45
C ARG A 67 1.17 1.12 8.83
N PRO A 68 0.06 0.44 9.18
CA PRO A 68 -0.43 0.45 10.55
C PRO A 68 0.57 -0.26 11.47
N ASN A 69 0.77 0.31 12.67
CA ASN A 69 1.66 -0.22 13.71
C ASN A 69 1.01 -1.34 14.50
#